data_AF-A0A7Y0AUW5-F1
#
_entry.id   AF-A0A7Y0AUW5-F1
#
_cell.length_a   1.000
_cell.length_b   1.000
_cell.length_c   1.000
_cell.angle_alpha   90.00
_cell.angle_beta   90.00
_cell.angle_gamma   90.00
#
_symmetry.space_group_name_H-M   'P 1'
#
loop_
_entity.id
_entity.type
_entity.pdbx_description
1 polymer ?
#
loop_
_entity_poly.entity_id
_entity_poly.type
_entity_poly.pdbx_seq_one_letter_code
_entity_poly.pdbx_strand_id
1 'polypeptide(L)'
;MIAELVLSFVLFIGALLHAYGSFLTFAWGSPELVWSLGSSGFAVLLALLCGLRARRQSDRALSALAAIGCAGWIAIVLSFGVSIGNPADPRVLYHVVVTLLLFAFAMRGFRAGAKS
;
A
#
# COMPACT_ATOMS: atom_id res chain seq x y z
N MET A 1 -1.79 -13.79 10.24
CA MET A 1 -2.13 -12.76 11.25
C MET A 1 -0.95 -11.85 11.58
N ILE A 2 0.06 -12.29 12.36
CA ILE A 2 1.15 -11.39 12.83
C ILE A 2 1.95 -10.76 11.67
N ALA A 3 2.43 -11.56 10.72
CA ALA A 3 3.23 -11.06 9.59
C ALA A 3 2.49 -9.97 8.79
N GLU A 4 1.18 -10.12 8.60
CA GLU A 4 0.36 -9.15 7.89
C GLU A 4 0.19 -7.85 8.66
N LEU A 5 0.01 -7.92 9.99
CA LEU A 5 -0.03 -6.73 10.84
C LEU A 5 1.30 -5.96 10.77
N VAL A 6 2.42 -6.69 10.83
CA VAL A 6 3.77 -6.09 10.68
C VAL A 6 3.91 -5.42 9.32
N LEU A 7 3.58 -6.10 8.23
CA LEU A 7 3.66 -5.54 6.89
C LEU A 7 2.73 -4.34 6.70
N SER A 8 1.53 -4.39 7.27
CA SER A 8 0.58 -3.27 7.25
C SER A 8 1.15 -2.07 8.00
N PHE A 9 1.73 -2.30 9.18
CA PHE A 9 2.38 -1.24 9.96
C PHE A 9 3.61 -0.69 9.23
N VAL A 10 4.40 -1.54 8.59
CA VAL A 10 5.51 -1.13 7.75
C VAL A 10 4.99 -0.21 6.65
N LEU A 11 4.01 -0.62 5.84
CA LEU A 11 3.42 0.21 4.78
C LEU A 11 2.90 1.56 5.31
N PHE A 12 2.27 1.56 6.49
CA PHE A 12 1.80 2.77 7.17
C PHE A 12 2.95 3.74 7.47
N ILE A 13 4.05 3.27 8.05
CA ILE A 13 5.24 4.08 8.32
C ILE A 13 5.84 4.62 7.02
N GLY A 14 5.94 3.79 5.98
CA GLY A 14 6.41 4.21 4.66
C GLY A 14 5.56 5.35 4.08
N ALA A 15 4.24 5.26 4.20
CA ALA A 15 3.32 6.31 3.76
C ALA A 15 3.49 7.63 4.52
N LEU A 16 3.72 7.57 5.84
CA LEU A 16 3.98 8.78 6.64
C LEU A 16 5.33 9.41 6.29
N LEU A 17 6.37 8.61 6.10
CA LEU A 17 7.68 9.09 5.67
C LEU A 17 7.62 9.71 4.26
N HIS A 18 6.82 9.14 3.36
CA HIS A 18 6.58 9.72 2.05
C HIS A 18 5.84 11.06 2.13
N ALA A 19 4.80 11.17 2.97
CA ALA A 19 4.11 12.43 3.21
C ALA A 19 5.06 13.50 3.78
N TYR A 20 5.88 13.13 4.77
CA TYR A 20 6.88 14.01 5.34
C TYR A 20 7.91 14.47 4.29
N GLY A 21 8.48 13.54 3.52
CA GLY A 21 9.40 13.87 2.43
C GLY A 21 8.77 14.77 1.36
N SER A 22 7.46 14.65 1.12
CA SER A 22 6.72 15.51 0.19
C SER A 22 6.69 16.95 0.65
N PHE A 23 6.44 17.21 1.94
CA PHE A 23 6.50 18.56 2.51
C PHE A 23 7.90 19.19 2.45
N LEU A 24 8.96 18.37 2.50
CA LEU A 24 10.34 18.85 2.38
C LEU A 24 10.76 19.11 0.93
N THR A 25 10.09 18.47 -0.04
CA THR A 25 10.52 18.48 -1.45
C THR A 25 9.73 19.49 -2.28
N PHE A 26 8.42 19.58 -2.06
CA PHE A 26 7.53 20.36 -2.92
C PHE A 26 7.10 21.67 -2.24
N ALA A 27 6.94 22.72 -3.05
CA ALA A 27 6.44 24.00 -2.56
C ALA A 27 5.02 23.86 -1.99
N TRP A 28 4.73 24.63 -0.94
CA TRP A 28 3.40 24.65 -0.35
C TRP A 28 2.33 25.06 -1.37
N GLY A 29 1.24 24.30 -1.45
CA GLY A 29 0.15 24.53 -2.41
C GLY A 29 0.44 24.10 -3.84
N SER A 30 1.62 23.54 -4.14
CA SER A 30 1.94 23.02 -5.46
C SER A 30 1.07 21.79 -5.81
N PRO A 31 0.72 21.60 -7.10
CA PRO A 31 0.00 20.40 -7.54
C PRO A 31 0.73 19.11 -7.14
N GLU A 32 2.05 19.08 -7.23
CA GLU A 32 2.90 17.93 -6.89
C GLU A 32 2.74 17.55 -5.42
N LEU A 33 2.71 18.54 -4.51
CA LEU A 33 2.47 18.30 -3.10
C LEU A 33 1.09 17.67 -2.87
N VAL A 34 0.04 18.19 -3.52
CA VAL A 34 -1.33 17.66 -3.39
C VAL A 34 -1.42 16.21 -3.88
N TRP A 35 -0.87 15.91 -5.06
CA TRP A 35 -0.84 14.55 -5.60
C TRP A 35 -0.03 13.58 -4.75
N SER A 36 1.09 14.06 -4.20
CA SER A 36 1.95 13.26 -3.33
C SER A 36 1.30 12.95 -1.98
N LEU A 37 0.62 13.94 -1.39
CA LEU A 37 -0.16 13.75 -0.16
C LEU A 37 -1.39 12.86 -0.39
N GLY A 38 -2.08 13.00 -1.52
CA GLY A 38 -3.18 12.11 -1.90
C GLY A 38 -2.73 10.65 -2.01
N SER A 39 -1.59 10.41 -2.65
CA SER A 39 -0.97 9.07 -2.73
C SER A 39 -0.58 8.53 -1.35
N SER A 40 -0.04 9.39 -0.48
CA SER A 40 0.29 9.02 0.90
C SER A 40 -0.96 8.66 1.71
N GLY A 41 -2.05 9.43 1.55
CA GLY A 41 -3.34 9.14 2.18
C GLY A 41 -3.91 7.81 1.73
N PHE A 42 -3.84 7.50 0.43
CA PHE A 42 -4.25 6.19 -0.09
C PHE A 42 -3.42 5.04 0.50
N ALA A 43 -2.10 5.19 0.60
CA ALA A 43 -1.23 4.19 1.23
C ALA A 43 -1.52 3.98 2.73
N VAL A 44 -1.80 5.07 3.46
CA VAL A 44 -2.23 5.00 4.87
C VAL A 44 -3.55 4.21 4.99
N LEU A 45 -4.56 4.57 4.19
CA LEU A 45 -5.86 3.88 4.21
C LEU A 45 -5.73 2.40 3.84
N LEU A 46 -4.91 2.09 2.84
CA LEU A 46 -4.62 0.71 2.44
C LEU A 46 -3.94 -0.07 3.56
N ALA A 47 -2.96 0.52 4.23
CA ALA A 47 -2.29 -0.10 5.37
C ALA A 47 -3.28 -0.41 6.51
N LEU A 48 -4.17 0.53 6.84
CA LEU A 48 -5.21 0.31 7.85
C LEU A 48 -6.18 -0.81 7.43
N LEU A 49 -6.58 -0.83 6.16
CA LEU A 49 -7.47 -1.85 5.60
C LEU A 49 -6.84 -3.24 5.69
N CYS A 50 -5.57 -3.39 5.31
CA CYS A 50 -4.82 -4.63 5.45
C CYS A 50 -4.67 -5.04 6.93
N GLY A 51 -4.42 -4.08 7.82
CA GLY A 51 -4.34 -4.33 9.27
C GLY A 51 -5.66 -4.85 9.85
N LEU A 52 -6.80 -4.27 9.44
CA LEU A 52 -8.14 -4.73 9.81
C LEU A 52 -8.40 -6.14 9.25
N ARG A 53 -8.04 -6.37 7.99
CA ARG A 53 -8.19 -7.68 7.33
C ARG A 53 -7.41 -8.77 8.05
N ALA A 54 -6.22 -8.46 8.58
CA ALA A 54 -5.41 -9.40 9.33
C ALA A 54 -6.13 -10.01 10.55
N ARG A 55 -7.09 -9.28 11.13
CA ARG A 55 -7.95 -9.72 12.24
C ARG A 55 -9.29 -10.30 11.79
N ARG A 56 -9.71 -10.05 10.55
CA ARG A 56 -10.99 -10.45 9.95
C ARG A 56 -10.76 -11.29 8.69
N GLN A 57 -9.94 -12.33 8.79
CA GLN A 57 -9.43 -13.07 7.63
C GLN A 57 -10.53 -13.81 6.83
N SER A 58 -11.69 -14.09 7.44
CA SER A 58 -12.86 -14.69 6.80
C SER A 58 -13.75 -13.69 6.05
N ASP A 59 -13.53 -12.38 6.23
CA ASP A 59 -14.31 -11.33 5.58
C ASP A 59 -13.87 -11.20 4.11
N ARG A 60 -14.70 -11.73 3.20
CA ARG A 60 -14.41 -11.76 1.76
C ARG A 60 -14.46 -10.38 1.12
N ALA A 61 -15.38 -9.52 1.56
CA ALA A 61 -15.49 -8.16 1.04
C ALA A 61 -14.25 -7.36 1.42
N LEU A 62 -13.82 -7.45 2.68
CA LEU A 62 -12.59 -6.81 3.14
C LEU A 62 -11.34 -7.36 2.44
N SER A 63 -11.31 -8.66 2.15
CA SER A 63 -10.24 -9.26 1.35
C SER A 63 -10.21 -8.78 -0.10
N ALA A 64 -11.38 -8.54 -0.71
CA ALA A 64 -11.48 -7.96 -2.06
C ALA A 64 -10.96 -6.53 -2.11
N LEU A 65 -11.41 -5.69 -1.17
CA LEU A 65 -10.98 -4.31 -1.09
C LEU A 65 -9.47 -4.23 -0.85
N ALA A 66 -8.92 -5.06 0.04
CA ALA A 66 -7.48 -5.10 0.28
C ALA A 66 -6.70 -5.57 -0.96
N ALA A 67 -7.18 -6.59 -1.68
CA ALA A 67 -6.53 -7.08 -2.89
C ALA A 67 -6.54 -6.02 -4.01
N ILE A 68 -7.70 -5.41 -4.28
CA ILE A 68 -7.84 -4.36 -5.30
C ILE A 68 -6.99 -3.14 -4.92
N GLY A 69 -7.03 -2.73 -3.65
CA GLY A 69 -6.21 -1.62 -3.14
C GLY A 69 -4.72 -1.89 -3.28
N CYS A 70 -4.25 -3.11 -2.96
CA CYS A 70 -2.86 -3.48 -3.16
C CYS A 70 -2.45 -3.49 -4.63
N ALA A 71 -3.30 -4.02 -5.52
CA ALA A 71 -3.02 -4.02 -6.96
C ALA A 71 -2.94 -2.58 -7.52
N GLY A 72 -3.88 -1.71 -7.13
CA GLY A 72 -3.87 -0.30 -7.50
C GLY A 72 -2.63 0.44 -6.97
N TRP A 73 -2.23 0.18 -5.72
CA TRP A 73 -1.03 0.80 -5.15
C TRP A 73 0.25 0.36 -5.85
N ILE A 74 0.39 -0.93 -6.17
CA ILE A 74 1.53 -1.44 -6.96
C ILE A 74 1.60 -0.71 -8.30
N ALA A 75 0.48 -0.54 -9.01
CA ALA A 75 0.45 0.17 -10.29
C ALA A 75 0.90 1.63 -10.15
N ILE A 76 0.44 2.35 -9.11
CA ILE A 76 0.83 3.74 -8.83
C ILE A 76 2.33 3.82 -8.54
N VAL A 77 2.85 2.97 -7.66
CA VAL A 77 4.26 3.00 -7.24
C VAL A 77 5.19 2.65 -8.39
N LEU A 78 4.83 1.67 -9.24
CA LEU A 78 5.60 1.35 -10.43
C LEU A 78 5.57 2.50 -11.45
N SER A 79 4.42 3.15 -11.64
CA SER A 79 4.30 4.32 -12.52
C SER A 79 5.17 5.48 -12.03
N PHE A 80 5.25 5.67 -10.71
CA PHE A 80 6.19 6.62 -10.11
C PHE A 80 7.65 6.24 -10.36
N GLY A 81 8.02 4.97 -10.19
CA GLY A 81 9.37 4.50 -10.51
C GLY A 81 9.77 4.73 -11.97
N VAL A 82 8.83 4.54 -12.90
CA VAL A 82 9.02 4.86 -14.32
C VAL A 82 9.15 6.38 -14.54
N SER A 83 8.31 7.20 -13.90
CA SER A 83 8.33 8.66 -14.12
C SER A 83 9.61 9.33 -13.62
N ILE A 84 10.27 8.76 -12.61
CA ILE A 84 11.58 9.23 -12.14
C ILE A 84 12.77 8.62 -12.90
N GLY A 85 12.51 7.77 -13.91
CA GLY A 85 13.55 7.08 -14.69
C GLY A 85 14.32 6.00 -13.90
N ASN A 86 13.85 5.61 -12.72
CA ASN A 86 14.49 4.62 -11.85
C ASN A 86 13.45 3.68 -11.20
N PRO A 87 12.99 2.64 -11.91
CA PRO A 87 12.06 1.65 -11.36
C PRO A 87 12.62 0.85 -10.18
N ALA A 88 13.95 0.81 -10.02
CA ALA A 88 14.64 0.12 -8.94
C ALA A 88 14.99 1.05 -7.76
N ASP A 89 14.41 2.25 -7.72
CA ASP A 89 14.58 3.17 -6.59
C ASP A 89 14.16 2.47 -5.27
N PRO A 90 14.96 2.56 -4.20
CA PRO A 90 14.65 1.89 -2.94
C PRO A 90 13.25 2.22 -2.39
N ARG A 91 12.74 3.43 -2.64
CA ARG A 91 11.38 3.85 -2.24
C ARG A 91 10.31 3.05 -2.98
N VAL A 92 10.52 2.83 -4.28
CA VAL A 92 9.62 2.05 -5.15
C VAL A 92 9.66 0.58 -4.73
N LEU A 93 10.86 0.00 -4.64
CA LEU A 93 11.05 -1.42 -4.34
C LEU A 93 10.43 -1.80 -2.98
N TYR A 94 10.66 -0.97 -1.96
CA TYR A 94 10.09 -1.16 -0.64
C TYR A 94 8.56 -1.25 -0.67
N HIS A 95 7.89 -0.27 -1.29
CA HIS A 95 6.43 -0.26 -1.36
C HIS A 95 5.90 -1.44 -2.17
N VAL A 96 6.54 -1.77 -3.30
CA VAL A 96 6.15 -2.91 -4.14
C VAL A 96 6.25 -4.22 -3.38
N VAL A 97 7.38 -4.51 -2.73
CA VAL A 97 7.60 -5.77 -2.00
C VAL A 97 6.60 -5.93 -0.86
N VAL A 98 6.43 -4.90 -0.03
CA VAL A 98 5.49 -4.95 1.11
C VAL A 98 4.06 -5.15 0.62
N THR A 99 3.64 -4.40 -0.39
CA THR A 99 2.28 -4.47 -0.91
C THR A 99 2.01 -5.77 -1.69
N LEU A 100 3.00 -6.35 -2.36
CA LEU A 100 2.86 -7.69 -2.98
C LEU A 100 2.62 -8.78 -1.93
N LEU A 101 3.30 -8.72 -0.79
CA LEU A 101 3.08 -9.67 0.29
C LEU A 101 1.68 -9.51 0.90
N LEU A 102 1.25 -8.26 1.14
CA LEU A 102 -0.11 -7.97 1.60
C LEU A 102 -1.18 -8.43 0.60
N PHE A 103 -0.94 -8.22 -0.71
CA PHE A 103 -1.79 -8.73 -1.78
C PHE A 103 -1.91 -10.26 -1.73
N ALA A 104 -0.78 -10.97 -1.58
CA ALA A 104 -0.79 -12.43 -1.48
C ALA A 104 -1.58 -12.92 -0.25
N PHE A 105 -1.51 -12.21 0.88
CA PHE A 105 -2.33 -12.51 2.05
C PHE A 105 -3.83 -12.26 1.81
N ALA A 106 -4.19 -11.17 1.12
CA ALA A 106 -5.57 -10.90 0.73
C ALA A 106 -6.11 -11.98 -0.22
N MET A 107 -5.32 -12.42 -1.20
CA MET A 107 -5.67 -13.48 -2.14
C MET A 107 -5.86 -14.85 -1.48
N ARG A 108 -5.12 -15.14 -0.40
CA ARG A 108 -5.30 -16.38 0.39
C ARG A 108 -6.67 -16.48 1.06
N GLY A 109 -7.26 -15.36 1.48
CA GLY A 109 -8.59 -15.32 2.09
C GLY A 109 -9.68 -15.88 1.16
N PHE A 110 -9.55 -15.63 -0.15
CA PHE A 110 -10.48 -16.17 -1.15
C PHE A 110 -10.37 -17.69 -1.32
N ARG A 111 -9.14 -18.23 -1.31
CA ARG A 111 -8.89 -19.65 -1.51
C ARG A 111 -9.35 -20.53 -0.33
N ALA A 112 -9.34 -19.98 0.88
CA ALA A 112 -9.78 -20.69 2.08
C ALA A 112 -11.30 -20.87 2.13
N GLY A 113 -12.08 -19.90 1.62
CA GLY A 113 -13.54 -19.97 1.59
C GLY A 113 -14.14 -20.78 0.44
N ALA A 114 -13.37 -21.12 -0.59
CA ALA A 114 -13.85 -21.94 -1.71
C ALA A 114 -13.89 -23.45 -1.40
N LYS A 115 -13.43 -23.85 -0.20
CA LYS A 115 -13.36 -25.25 0.26
C LYS A 115 -14.37 -25.60 1.37
N SER A 116 -15.26 -24.68 1.73
CA SER A 116 -16.36 -24.88 2.70
C SER A 116 -17.70 -24.96 1.99
#